data_AF-H8KA98-F1
#
_entry.id   AF-H8KA98-F1
#
_cell.length_a   1.000
_cell.length_b   1.000
_cell.length_c   1.000
_cell.angle_alpha   90.00
_cell.angle_beta   90.00
_cell.angle_gamma   90.00
#
_symmetry.space_group_name_H-M   'P 1'
#
loop_
_entity.id
_entity.type
_entity.pdbx_description
1 polymer ?
#
loop_
_entity_poly.entity_id
_entity_poly.type
_entity_poly.pdbx_seq_one_letter_code
_entity_poly.pdbx_strand_id
1 'polypeptide(L)'
;MTFNSFASATIVPVNIEINKGNKIATMTVQNNDYAPKKFQLILLKRTYKDGIEEYKETKDLVATPVTFTLHDGKIQLIRVALKNTQNYSTKAKDYRIFIKELPRRVKLENSVASTVDLVVQHSIPITISG
;
A
#
# COMPACT_ATOMS: atom_id res chain seq x y z
N MET A 1 20.80 23.67 2.08
CA MET A 1 19.65 22.80 2.40
C MET A 1 20.00 21.40 1.91
N THR A 2 20.24 20.46 2.82
CA THR A 2 20.62 19.09 2.43
C THR A 2 19.36 18.24 2.46
N PHE A 3 18.93 17.75 1.30
CA PHE A 3 17.76 16.87 1.17
C PHE A 3 18.23 15.43 1.23
N ASN A 4 18.16 14.78 2.39
CA ASN A 4 18.35 13.33 2.48
C ASN A 4 16.97 12.65 2.30
N SER A 5 16.55 12.43 1.06
CA SER A 5 15.37 11.61 0.76
C SER A 5 15.78 10.40 -0.08
N PHE A 6 15.90 9.24 0.57
CA PHE A 6 15.89 7.94 -0.09
C PHE A 6 14.55 7.27 0.18
N ALA A 7 13.48 7.75 -0.46
CA ALA A 7 12.20 7.04 -0.49
C ALA A 7 12.22 5.95 -1.56
N SER A 8 12.95 4.86 -1.29
CA SER A 8 13.10 3.74 -2.21
C SER A 8 12.51 2.48 -1.57
N ALA A 9 11.20 2.30 -1.63
CA ALA A 9 10.59 1.00 -1.38
C ALA A 9 10.37 0.31 -2.73
N THR A 10 10.82 -0.94 -2.88
CA THR A 10 10.52 -1.74 -4.08
C THR A 10 9.21 -2.49 -3.86
N ILE A 11 8.27 -2.35 -4.79
CA ILE A 11 6.95 -3.00 -4.74
C ILE A 11 6.78 -3.86 -5.97
N VAL A 12 6.49 -5.15 -5.78
CA VAL A 12 6.30 -6.12 -6.86
C VAL A 12 5.11 -7.03 -6.53
N PRO A 13 4.15 -7.24 -7.43
CA PRO A 13 3.95 -6.55 -8.72
C PRO A 13 3.33 -5.15 -8.54
N VAL A 14 3.30 -4.36 -9.62
CA VAL A 14 2.65 -3.03 -9.67
C VAL A 14 1.20 -3.08 -10.14
N ASN A 15 0.68 -4.26 -10.44
CA ASN A 15 -0.74 -4.54 -10.68
C ASN A 15 -1.07 -5.89 -10.05
N ILE A 16 -2.18 -5.96 -9.32
CA ILE A 16 -2.65 -7.20 -8.71
C ILE A 16 -3.90 -7.67 -9.45
N GLU A 17 -3.95 -8.96 -9.75
CA GLU A 17 -5.12 -9.61 -10.32
C GLU A 17 -5.63 -10.70 -9.38
N ILE A 18 -6.93 -10.68 -9.12
CA ILE A 18 -7.64 -11.69 -8.35
C ILE A 18 -8.84 -12.15 -9.17
N ASN A 19 -9.15 -13.44 -9.18
CA ASN A 19 -10.34 -13.97 -9.87
C ASN A 19 -11.06 -15.02 -9.03
N LYS A 20 -12.21 -15.51 -9.49
CA LYS A 20 -13.00 -16.49 -8.72
C LYS A 20 -12.27 -17.82 -8.48
N GLY A 21 -11.43 -18.24 -9.42
CA GLY A 21 -10.62 -19.45 -9.30
C GLY A 21 -9.39 -19.25 -8.41
N ASN A 22 -8.77 -18.05 -8.47
CA ASN A 22 -7.63 -17.67 -7.65
C ASN A 22 -7.96 -16.47 -6.77
N LYS A 23 -8.44 -16.78 -5.56
CA LYS A 23 -8.94 -15.80 -4.58
C LYS A 23 -7.85 -15.08 -3.80
N ILE A 24 -6.59 -15.44 -4.00
CA ILE A 24 -5.45 -14.87 -3.26
C ILE A 24 -4.39 -14.42 -4.25
N ALA A 25 -3.94 -13.19 -4.09
CA ALA A 25 -2.76 -12.67 -4.75
C ALA A 25 -1.71 -12.26 -3.72
N THR A 26 -0.47 -12.15 -4.18
CA THR A 26 0.67 -11.77 -3.34
C THR A 26 1.42 -10.60 -3.94
N MET A 27 1.90 -9.70 -3.08
CA MET A 27 2.91 -8.70 -3.44
C MET A 27 4.02 -8.71 -2.41
N THR A 28 5.17 -8.16 -2.77
CA THR A 28 6.30 -7.93 -1.86
C THR A 28 6.58 -6.45 -1.76
N VAL A 29 6.91 -5.99 -0.54
CA VAL A 29 7.47 -4.67 -0.28
C VAL A 29 8.87 -4.86 0.28
N GLN A 30 9.86 -4.21 -0.31
CA GLN A 30 11.22 -4.19 0.17
C GLN A 30 11.56 -2.78 0.65
N ASN A 31 12.24 -2.67 1.80
CA ASN A 31 12.86 -1.42 2.20
C ASN A 31 14.27 -1.35 1.60
N ASN A 32 14.54 -0.39 0.71
CA ASN A 32 15.89 -0.16 0.16
C ASN A 32 16.62 0.98 0.89
N ASP A 33 16.11 1.41 2.04
CA ASP A 33 16.74 2.39 2.91
C ASP A 33 17.44 1.68 4.08
N TYR A 34 18.57 2.22 4.53
CA TYR A 34 19.34 1.71 5.65
C TYR A 34 18.59 1.80 6.99
N ALA A 35 17.62 2.71 7.07
CA ALA A 35 16.91 2.96 8.31
C ALA A 35 15.57 2.18 8.35
N PRO A 36 15.12 1.62 9.50
CA PRO A 36 13.89 0.80 9.56
C PRO A 36 12.58 1.57 9.29
N LYS A 37 11.83 1.19 8.25
CA LYS A 37 10.57 1.84 7.85
C LYS A 37 9.35 1.10 8.39
N LYS A 38 8.34 1.85 8.83
CA LYS A 38 7.03 1.30 9.21
C LYS A 38 6.03 1.58 8.10
N PHE A 39 5.27 0.56 7.70
CA PHE A 39 4.28 0.63 6.64
C PHE A 39 2.88 0.29 7.15
N GLN A 40 1.87 0.87 6.51
CA GLN A 40 0.46 0.58 6.68
C GLN A 40 -0.20 0.31 5.34
N LEU A 41 -1.02 -0.73 5.27
CA LEU A 41 -1.82 -1.09 4.12
C LEU A 41 -3.26 -0.60 4.28
N ILE A 42 -3.80 0.01 3.24
CA ILE A 42 -5.20 0.47 3.20
C ILE A 42 -5.83 0.00 1.89
N LEU A 43 -6.89 -0.80 1.97
CA LEU A 43 -7.65 -1.26 0.80
C LEU A 43 -8.90 -0.40 0.63
N LEU A 44 -9.04 0.21 -0.55
CA LEU A 44 -10.20 1.04 -0.89
C LEU A 44 -10.78 0.61 -2.24
N LYS A 45 -12.10 0.70 -2.37
CA LYS A 45 -12.79 0.62 -3.65
C LYS A 45 -12.74 1.98 -4.32
N ARG A 46 -12.31 2.02 -5.57
CA ARG A 46 -12.41 3.21 -6.40
C ARG A 46 -13.83 3.32 -6.96
N THR A 47 -14.39 4.51 -6.87
CA THR A 47 -15.72 4.86 -7.38
C THR A 47 -15.65 6.20 -8.09
N TYR A 48 -16.59 6.46 -8.99
CA TYR A 48 -16.72 7.77 -9.64
C TYR A 48 -18.09 8.34 -9.29
N LYS A 49 -18.12 9.61 -8.86
CA LYS A 49 -19.34 10.36 -8.60
C LYS A 49 -19.25 11.67 -9.37
N ASP A 50 -20.21 11.92 -10.27
CA ASP A 50 -20.24 13.12 -11.10
C ASP A 50 -18.93 13.38 -11.86
N GLY A 51 -18.25 12.30 -12.30
CA GLY A 51 -16.96 12.34 -12.99
C GLY A 51 -15.73 12.47 -12.08
N ILE A 52 -15.91 12.60 -10.76
CA ILE A 52 -14.83 12.74 -9.78
C ILE A 52 -14.49 11.39 -9.16
N GLU A 53 -13.19 11.08 -9.07
CA GLU A 53 -12.67 9.88 -8.42
C GLU A 53 -12.85 9.97 -6.89
N GLU A 54 -13.56 9.00 -6.31
CA GLU A 54 -13.76 8.83 -4.88
C GLU A 54 -13.26 7.45 -4.41
N TYR A 55 -12.66 7.39 -3.23
CA TYR A 55 -12.25 6.14 -2.60
C TYR A 55 -13.17 5.81 -1.41
N LYS A 56 -13.69 4.58 -1.37
CA LYS A 56 -14.60 4.11 -0.31
C LYS A 56 -14.05 2.87 0.38
N GLU A 57 -14.32 2.75 1.67
CA GLU A 57 -14.00 1.54 2.42
C GLU A 57 -14.66 0.32 1.79
N THR A 58 -13.97 -0.82 1.87
CA THR A 58 -14.47 -2.09 1.32
C THR A 58 -14.24 -3.24 2.28
N LYS A 59 -15.14 -4.21 2.23
CA LYS A 59 -15.03 -5.52 2.91
C LYS A 59 -14.83 -6.66 1.92
N ASP A 60 -14.68 -6.35 0.63
CA ASP A 60 -14.59 -7.34 -0.45
C ASP A 60 -13.21 -8.01 -0.48
N LEU A 61 -12.18 -7.27 -0.08
CA LEU A 61 -10.79 -7.69 -0.04
C LEU A 61 -10.21 -7.54 1.38
N VAL A 62 -9.23 -8.35 1.71
CA VAL A 62 -8.41 -8.22 2.92
C VAL A 62 -6.93 -8.29 2.55
N ALA A 63 -6.11 -7.44 3.16
CA ALA A 63 -4.65 -7.46 3.02
C ALA A 63 -4.00 -7.86 4.34
N THR A 64 -2.91 -8.61 4.30
CA THR A 64 -2.19 -9.06 5.50
C THR A 64 -0.69 -9.13 5.26
N PRO A 65 0.15 -8.61 6.17
CA PRO A 65 -0.19 -7.90 7.41
C PRO A 65 -0.62 -6.44 7.15
N VAL A 66 -1.57 -5.90 7.94
CA VAL A 66 -2.08 -4.52 7.76
C VAL A 66 -1.03 -3.47 8.12
N THR A 67 -0.19 -3.74 9.12
CA THR A 67 0.89 -2.86 9.56
C THR A 67 2.13 -3.69 9.83
N PHE A 68 3.29 -3.24 9.38
CA PHE A 68 4.55 -3.96 9.56
C PHE A 68 5.75 -3.01 9.54
N THR A 69 6.89 -3.48 10.03
CA THR A 69 8.17 -2.74 10.03
C THR A 69 9.20 -3.53 9.24
N LEU A 70 9.93 -2.86 8.36
CA LEU A 70 11.03 -3.44 7.58
C LEU A 70 12.34 -2.77 7.95
N HIS A 71 13.31 -3.57 8.37
CA HIS A 71 14.70 -3.16 8.50
C HIS A 71 15.36 -3.07 7.12
N ASP A 72 16.61 -2.58 7.08
CA ASP A 72 17.40 -2.45 5.86
C ASP A 72 17.41 -3.73 5.01
N GLY A 73 17.13 -3.57 3.72
CA GLY A 73 17.09 -4.62 2.71
C GLY A 73 16.01 -5.69 2.92
N LYS A 74 15.21 -5.63 3.99
CA LYS A 74 14.22 -6.67 4.31
C LYS A 74 12.99 -6.57 3.40
N ILE A 75 12.42 -7.73 3.12
CA ILE A 75 11.25 -7.92 2.26
C ILE A 75 10.09 -8.44 3.10
N GLN A 76 8.90 -7.86 2.93
CA GLN A 76 7.65 -8.35 3.47
C GLN A 76 6.77 -8.89 2.34
N LEU A 77 6.34 -10.15 2.46
CA LEU A 77 5.26 -10.70 1.64
C LEU A 77 3.91 -10.22 2.19
N ILE A 78 3.09 -9.64 1.32
CA ILE A 78 1.72 -9.21 1.59
C ILE A 78 0.78 -10.15 0.84
N ARG A 79 -0.23 -10.65 1.54
CA ARG A 79 -1.32 -11.43 0.96
C ARG A 79 -2.54 -10.54 0.79
N VAL A 80 -3.13 -10.54 -0.40
CA VAL A 80 -4.40 -9.89 -0.69
C VAL A 80 -5.40 -10.98 -1.05
N ALA A 81 -6.49 -11.09 -0.29
CA ALA A 81 -7.46 -12.17 -0.44
C ALA A 81 -8.88 -11.64 -0.64
N LEU A 82 -9.64 -12.37 -1.46
CA LEU A 82 -11.06 -12.18 -1.69
C LEU A 82 -11.87 -12.68 -0.50
N LYS A 83 -12.63 -11.81 0.15
CA LYS A 83 -13.40 -12.16 1.37
C LYS A 83 -14.84 -12.59 1.09
N ASN A 84 -15.55 -11.93 0.16
CA ASN A 84 -16.97 -12.20 -0.08
C ASN A 84 -17.25 -12.72 -1.49
N THR A 85 -17.23 -14.03 -1.70
CA THR A 85 -17.42 -14.63 -3.04
C THR A 85 -18.87 -14.68 -3.53
N GLN A 86 -19.86 -14.44 -2.66
CA GLN A 86 -21.29 -14.63 -2.97
C GLN A 86 -21.94 -13.41 -3.67
N ASN A 87 -21.39 -12.21 -3.49
CA ASN A 87 -21.88 -10.97 -4.13
C ASN A 87 -20.95 -10.43 -5.22
N TYR A 88 -20.27 -11.33 -5.94
CA TYR A 88 -19.40 -10.94 -7.05
C TYR A 88 -20.21 -10.63 -8.32
N SER A 89 -20.50 -9.34 -8.51
CA SER A 89 -20.89 -8.83 -9.82
C SER A 89 -19.77 -9.10 -10.85
N THR A 90 -20.16 -9.49 -12.06
CA THR A 90 -19.27 -9.70 -13.22
C THR A 90 -18.71 -8.39 -13.79
N LYS A 91 -19.17 -7.22 -13.30
CA LYS A 91 -18.56 -5.94 -13.64
C LYS A 91 -17.18 -5.89 -13.00
N ALA A 92 -16.14 -5.66 -13.80
CA ALA A 92 -14.79 -5.39 -13.31
C ALA A 92 -14.88 -4.33 -12.20
N LYS A 93 -14.46 -4.71 -10.99
CA LYS A 93 -14.45 -3.82 -9.85
C LYS A 93 -13.04 -3.31 -9.66
N ASP A 94 -12.94 -2.02 -9.45
CA ASP A 94 -11.69 -1.30 -9.37
C ASP A 94 -11.36 -1.01 -7.90
N TYR A 95 -10.28 -1.62 -7.43
CA TYR A 95 -9.79 -1.44 -6.07
C TYR A 95 -8.35 -0.96 -6.10
N ARG A 96 -7.93 -0.30 -5.03
CA ARG A 96 -6.53 0.07 -4.84
C ARG A 96 -6.09 -0.34 -3.45
N ILE A 97 -4.86 -0.85 -3.37
CA ILE A 97 -4.15 -0.98 -2.11
C ILE A 97 -3.13 0.16 -2.02
N PHE A 98 -3.25 0.92 -0.95
CA PHE A 98 -2.28 1.95 -0.60
C PHE A 98 -1.26 1.38 0.37
N ILE A 99 0.01 1.50 0.02
CA ILE A 99 1.15 1.16 0.89
C ILE A 99 1.73 2.48 1.38
N LYS A 100 1.38 2.85 2.60
CA LYS A 100 1.75 4.12 3.22
C LYS A 100 2.94 3.92 4.16
N GLU A 101 4.03 4.64 3.93
CA GLU A 101 5.08 4.79 4.93
C GLU A 101 4.52 5.63 6.10
N LEU A 102 4.84 5.26 7.34
CA LEU A 102 4.47 6.04 8.52
C LEU A 102 5.67 6.91 8.95
N PRO A 103 5.44 8.21 9.21
CA PRO A 103 6.52 9.12 9.61
C PRO A 103 7.19 8.62 10.89
N ARG A 104 8.51 8.77 10.94
CA ARG A 104 9.28 8.47 12.14
C ARG A 104 9.35 9.74 12.98
N ARG A 105 9.20 9.59 14.29
CA ARG A 105 9.46 10.72 15.20
C ARG A 105 10.97 10.92 15.26
N VAL A 106 11.50 11.86 14.49
CA VAL A 106 12.89 12.31 14.64
C VAL A 106 12.94 13.24 15.85
N LYS A 107 13.56 12.81 16.95
CA LYS A 107 13.92 13.74 18.03
C LYS A 107 15.11 14.55 17.52
N LEU A 108 14.85 15.81 17.16
CA LEU A 108 15.89 16.79 16.88
C LEU A 108 16.42 17.29 18.23
N GLU A 109 17.40 16.62 18.81
CA GLU A 109 18.19 17.23 19.88
C GLU A 109 19.17 18.22 19.24
N ASN A 110 19.00 19.51 19.55
CA ASN A 110 19.92 20.60 19.20
C ASN A 110 20.14 20.88 17.71
N SER A 111 19.08 21.17 16.93
CA SER A 111 19.23 21.61 15.53
C SER A 111 18.52 22.93 15.26
N VAL A 112 19.32 23.98 15.00
CA VAL A 112 18.90 25.32 14.53
C VAL A 112 18.54 25.31 13.03
N ALA A 113 18.16 24.15 12.49
CA ALA A 113 17.92 23.95 11.06
C ALA A 113 16.51 23.41 10.83
N SER A 114 15.74 24.11 10.00
CA SER A 114 14.45 23.62 9.50
C SER A 114 14.67 22.34 8.68
N THR A 115 14.04 21.25 9.11
CA THR A 115 14.08 19.96 8.39
C THR A 115 12.71 19.67 7.77
N VAL A 116 12.72 19.03 6.60
CA VAL A 116 11.53 18.52 5.92
C VAL A 116 11.59 17.00 5.94
N ASP A 117 10.58 16.35 6.50
CA ASP A 117 10.42 14.90 6.47
C ASP A 117 9.41 14.52 5.38
N LEU A 118 9.83 13.68 4.44
CA LEU A 118 9.01 13.25 3.30
C LEU A 118 8.53 11.82 3.52
N VAL A 119 7.21 11.64 3.43
CA VAL A 119 6.57 10.34 3.56
C VAL A 119 5.89 9.96 2.24
N VAL A 120 6.11 8.73 1.78
CA VAL A 120 5.56 8.25 0.51
C VAL A 120 4.39 7.30 0.73
N GLN A 121 3.40 7.41 -0.16
CA GLN A 121 2.28 6.47 -0.25
C GLN A 121 2.17 5.97 -1.69
N HIS A 122 2.35 4.67 -1.88
CA HIS A 122 2.16 4.02 -3.17
C HIS A 122 0.72 3.56 -3.34
N SER A 123 0.16 3.70 -4.55
CA SER A 123 -1.22 3.28 -4.86
C SER A 123 -1.22 2.24 -5.98
N ILE A 124 -1.43 0.98 -5.61
CA ILE A 124 -1.35 -0.16 -6.53
C ILE A 124 -2.77 -0.59 -6.92
N PRO A 125 -3.10 -0.66 -8.22
CA PRO A 125 -4.39 -1.16 -8.67
C PRO A 125 -4.54 -2.65 -8.39
N ILE A 126 -5.78 -3.02 -8.06
CA ILE A 126 -6.22 -4.40 -7.91
C ILE A 126 -7.42 -4.58 -8.82
N THR A 127 -7.25 -5.42 -9.83
CA THR A 127 -8.31 -5.82 -10.74
C THR A 127 -8.91 -7.11 -10.23
N ILE A 128 -10.24 -7.15 -10.11
CA ILE A 128 -10.96 -8.39 -9.86
C ILE A 128 -11.71 -8.81 -11.11
N SER A 129 -11.33 -9.96 -11.68
CA SER A 129 -11.98 -10.57 -12.84
C SER A 129 -12.95 -11.69 -12.44
N GLY A 130 -13.93 -11.92 -13.31
CA GLY A 130 -15.10 -12.77 -13.07
C GLY A 130 -14.86 -14.26 -13.24
#